data_AF-S5ZQC4-F1
#
_entry.id   AF-S5ZQC4-F1
#
_cell.length_a   1.000
_cell.length_b   1.000
_cell.length_c   1.000
_cell.angle_alpha   90.00
_cell.angle_beta   90.00
_cell.angle_gamma   90.00
#
_symmetry.space_group_name_H-M   'P 1'
#
loop_
_entity.id
_entity.type
_entity.pdbx_description
1 polymer ?
#
loop_
_entity_poly.entity_id
_entity_poly.type
_entity_poly.pdbx_seq_one_letter_code
_entity_poly.pdbx_strand_id
1 'polypeptide(L)'
;RVSTKIGSSMKSVGEVMAIGRNFEEAFQKALRMVDENVTGFDPYIKSLNDEELEKPTDKRMFVLAASMKAGYTLDKIYELTKIDRWFLARMKNIISYYNLLEGLGQTKLSHQILLGAKCIGFSDKQIAGAVKSTELAVRRQRQEFGIRPFVKQIDTVAAEWPATTNYLYLTYNGSSHDVDFPGGYTMVIGSGVYRIGSSVEFDWCAVSCLRELRNLGKKTIMVNYNPETVSTDYDMSDRLYFEEISFEVVMDIYDGESPEGIILSMGGQLPNNIAMDLHRQQARIFGTSPESVDGAENRFKFSRMLDRIGISQPRWKELTNLQSAI
;
A
#
# COMPACT_ATOMS: atom_id res chain seq x y z
N ARG A 1 29.62 3.00 -3.46
CA ARG A 1 28.16 3.08 -3.18
C ARG A 1 27.58 4.21 -4.00
N VAL A 2 26.38 4.02 -4.58
CA VAL A 2 25.68 5.09 -5.32
C VAL A 2 25.25 6.19 -4.34
N SER A 3 25.36 7.46 -4.75
CA SER A 3 24.95 8.60 -3.92
C SER A 3 23.42 8.71 -3.86
N THR A 4 22.87 8.70 -2.65
CA THR A 4 21.43 8.86 -2.35
C THR A 4 20.94 10.32 -2.42
N LYS A 5 21.84 11.29 -2.63
CA LYS A 5 21.47 12.70 -2.79
C LYS A 5 20.72 12.90 -4.09
N ILE A 6 19.60 13.62 -4.03
CA ILE A 6 18.76 13.99 -5.16
C ILE A 6 19.19 15.38 -5.63
N GLY A 7 19.15 15.60 -6.94
CA GLY A 7 19.46 16.87 -7.59
C GLY A 7 18.69 16.99 -8.89
N SER A 8 19.22 17.76 -9.85
CA SER A 8 18.57 17.98 -11.15
C SER A 8 18.57 16.76 -12.07
N SER A 9 19.48 15.81 -11.87
CA SER A 9 19.56 14.58 -12.64
C SER A 9 18.72 13.48 -11.96
N MET A 10 17.74 12.95 -12.70
CA MET A 10 16.84 11.90 -12.21
C MET A 10 17.61 10.61 -11.88
N LYS A 11 17.24 10.01 -10.76
CA LYS A 11 17.75 8.71 -10.28
C LYS A 11 16.64 7.75 -9.87
N SER A 12 15.38 8.18 -9.95
CA SER A 12 14.21 7.34 -9.69
C SER A 12 14.11 6.24 -10.76
N VAL A 13 13.61 5.09 -10.35
CA VAL A 13 13.40 3.91 -11.21
C VAL A 13 11.91 3.59 -11.43
N GLY A 14 11.04 4.40 -10.84
CA GLY A 14 9.59 4.29 -10.92
C GLY A 14 8.92 5.34 -10.03
N GLU A 15 7.62 5.45 -10.15
CA GLU A 15 6.77 6.39 -9.43
C GLU A 15 5.44 5.76 -9.02
N VAL A 16 4.72 6.46 -8.14
CA VAL A 16 3.40 6.04 -7.66
C VAL A 16 2.47 7.25 -7.68
N MET A 17 1.18 6.98 -7.80
CA MET A 17 0.16 7.99 -7.62
C MET A 17 -0.85 7.51 -6.57
N ALA A 18 -1.38 8.44 -5.78
CA ALA A 18 -2.41 8.13 -4.81
C ALA A 18 -3.48 9.21 -4.83
N ILE A 19 -4.72 8.80 -4.58
CA ILE A 19 -5.87 9.67 -4.60
C ILE A 19 -6.53 9.67 -3.22
N GLY A 20 -6.82 10.86 -2.73
CA GLY A 20 -7.50 11.12 -1.47
C GLY A 20 -8.23 12.46 -1.55
N ARG A 21 -9.23 12.66 -0.69
CA ARG A 21 -10.03 13.90 -0.69
C ARG A 21 -9.40 15.03 0.12
N ASN A 22 -8.27 14.75 0.76
CA ASN A 22 -7.39 15.74 1.37
C ASN A 22 -5.92 15.33 1.17
N PHE A 23 -5.01 16.28 1.42
CA PHE A 23 -3.59 16.07 1.21
C PHE A 23 -3.05 14.96 2.09
N GLU A 24 -3.42 14.93 3.37
CA GLU A 24 -2.93 13.97 4.35
C GLU A 24 -3.24 12.52 3.92
N GLU A 25 -4.48 12.28 3.46
CA GLU A 25 -4.95 10.99 2.95
C GLU A 25 -4.16 10.55 1.72
N ALA A 26 -4.07 11.40 0.70
CA ALA A 26 -3.34 11.09 -0.52
C ALA A 26 -1.83 10.88 -0.26
N PHE A 27 -1.23 11.73 0.58
CA PHE A 27 0.19 11.68 0.90
C PHE A 27 0.58 10.40 1.65
N GLN A 28 -0.21 9.98 2.65
CA GLN A 28 0.11 8.75 3.38
C GLN A 28 -0.08 7.50 2.53
N LYS A 29 -1.11 7.45 1.67
CA LYS A 29 -1.26 6.37 0.68
C LYS A 29 -0.06 6.29 -0.26
N ALA A 30 0.34 7.41 -0.85
CA ALA A 30 1.50 7.46 -1.75
C ALA A 30 2.77 6.94 -1.06
N LEU A 31 3.03 7.32 0.19
CA LEU A 31 4.20 6.83 0.93
C LEU A 31 4.21 5.31 1.10
N ARG A 32 3.05 4.68 1.36
CA ARG A 32 2.92 3.22 1.45
C ARG A 32 3.09 2.53 0.10
N MET A 33 2.60 3.15 -0.97
CA MET A 33 2.75 2.66 -2.33
C MET A 33 4.22 2.65 -2.81
N VAL A 34 5.04 3.59 -2.33
CA VAL A 34 6.47 3.70 -2.71
C VAL A 34 7.30 2.52 -2.18
N ASP A 35 7.02 2.02 -0.98
CA ASP A 35 7.83 1.01 -0.28
C ASP A 35 6.93 0.21 0.68
N GLU A 36 6.83 -1.11 0.50
CA GLU A 36 5.94 -1.98 1.29
C GLU A 36 6.31 -2.05 2.78
N ASN A 37 7.54 -1.64 3.12
CA ASN A 37 8.01 -1.57 4.50
C ASN A 37 7.60 -0.26 5.19
N VAL A 38 7.13 0.72 4.43
CA VAL A 38 6.68 2.01 4.94
C VAL A 38 5.18 1.94 5.21
N THR A 39 4.76 2.36 6.41
CA THR A 39 3.35 2.32 6.86
C THR A 39 2.63 3.67 6.71
N GLY A 40 3.36 4.72 6.32
CA GLY A 40 2.88 6.09 6.18
C GLY A 40 3.98 7.11 6.46
N PHE A 41 3.60 8.29 6.92
CA PHE A 41 4.55 9.34 7.32
C PHE A 41 5.10 9.08 8.74
N ASP A 42 5.99 8.10 8.84
CA ASP A 42 6.50 7.56 10.10
C ASP A 42 7.76 8.32 10.60
N PRO A 43 7.72 8.90 11.82
CA PRO A 43 8.84 9.65 12.39
C PRO A 43 9.99 8.78 12.95
N TYR A 44 9.86 7.45 12.97
CA TYR A 44 10.83 6.54 13.58
C TYR A 44 11.74 5.83 12.56
N ILE A 45 11.49 5.97 11.26
CA ILE A 45 12.29 5.33 10.20
C ILE A 45 13.70 5.95 10.10
N LYS A 46 13.81 7.26 10.36
CA LYS A 46 15.08 8.00 10.32
C LYS A 46 15.28 8.82 11.58
N SER A 47 16.53 9.01 11.95
CA SER A 47 16.93 9.95 13.00
C SER A 47 16.93 11.39 12.48
N LEU A 48 16.98 12.35 13.41
CA LEU A 48 17.18 13.76 13.09
C LEU A 48 18.47 13.97 12.31
N ASN A 49 18.41 14.73 11.21
CA ASN A 49 19.55 15.08 10.39
C ASN A 49 19.29 16.37 9.60
N ASP A 50 19.76 17.51 10.10
CA ASP A 50 19.58 18.81 9.44
C ASP A 50 20.28 18.85 8.07
N GLU A 51 21.38 18.11 7.86
CA GLU A 51 22.04 18.03 6.55
C GLU A 51 21.15 17.35 5.50
N GLU A 52 20.41 16.29 5.86
CA GLU A 52 19.47 15.64 4.92
C GLU A 52 18.21 16.49 4.67
N LEU A 53 17.84 17.35 5.63
CA LEU A 53 16.81 18.35 5.39
C LEU A 53 17.28 19.40 4.38
N GLU A 54 18.52 19.88 4.46
CA GLU A 54 19.07 20.84 3.49
C GLU A 54 19.40 20.21 2.13
N LYS A 55 20.00 19.02 2.15
CA LYS A 55 20.49 18.30 0.96
C LYS A 55 19.59 17.09 0.72
N PRO A 56 18.57 17.21 -0.17
CA PRO A 56 17.52 16.22 -0.29
C PRO A 56 18.05 14.83 -0.64
N THR A 57 17.47 13.82 0.02
CA THR A 57 17.70 12.38 -0.21
C THR A 57 16.37 11.68 -0.52
N ASP A 58 16.44 10.44 -0.99
CA ASP A 58 15.28 9.56 -1.21
C ASP A 58 14.48 9.27 0.07
N LYS A 59 15.09 9.47 1.25
CA LYS A 59 14.44 9.27 2.56
C LYS A 59 14.22 10.57 3.35
N ARG A 60 14.38 11.74 2.71
CA ARG A 60 14.20 13.08 3.33
C ARG A 60 12.85 13.23 4.04
N MET A 61 11.79 12.65 3.50
CA MET A 61 10.45 12.73 4.09
C MET A 61 10.40 12.15 5.51
N PHE A 62 11.16 11.08 5.79
CA PHE A 62 11.18 10.48 7.13
C PHE A 62 12.05 11.27 8.11
N VAL A 63 13.09 11.96 7.62
CA VAL A 63 13.84 12.93 8.44
C VAL A 63 12.93 14.10 8.80
N LEU A 64 12.11 14.57 7.86
CA LEU A 64 11.13 15.64 8.07
C LEU A 64 10.07 15.23 9.11
N ALA A 65 9.56 14.00 9.05
CA ALA A 65 8.67 13.43 10.06
C ALA A 65 9.32 13.42 11.46
N ALA A 66 10.56 12.92 11.55
CA ALA A 66 11.32 12.90 12.80
C ALA A 66 11.55 14.31 13.38
N SER A 67 11.90 15.28 12.54
CA SER A 67 12.11 16.68 12.96
C SER A 67 10.83 17.33 13.48
N MET A 68 9.70 17.09 12.82
CA MET A 68 8.40 17.55 13.33
C MET A 68 8.05 16.91 14.66
N LYS A 69 8.31 15.60 14.81
CA LYS A 69 8.09 14.86 16.06
C LYS A 69 8.96 15.39 17.20
N ALA A 70 10.21 15.78 16.90
CA ALA A 70 11.14 16.39 17.84
C ALA A 70 10.82 17.85 18.18
N GLY A 71 9.74 18.43 17.64
CA GLY A 71 9.26 19.77 17.98
C GLY A 71 9.87 20.91 17.17
N TYR A 72 10.44 20.64 15.99
CA TYR A 72 10.95 21.70 15.12
C TYR A 72 9.81 22.63 14.67
N THR A 73 10.09 23.93 14.62
CA THR A 73 9.13 24.92 14.12
C THR A 73 8.97 24.77 12.61
N LEU A 74 7.79 25.13 12.09
CA LEU A 74 7.54 25.13 10.64
C LEU A 74 8.51 26.06 9.90
N ASP A 75 8.86 27.20 10.50
CA ASP A 75 9.83 28.12 9.93
C ASP A 75 11.23 27.52 9.85
N LYS A 76 11.70 26.81 10.89
CA LYS A 76 12.99 26.11 10.82
C LYS A 76 12.99 25.08 9.68
N ILE A 77 11.94 24.27 9.57
CA ILE A 77 11.84 23.25 8.51
C ILE A 77 11.75 23.90 7.13
N TYR A 78 10.99 24.99 6.98
CA TYR A 78 10.93 25.76 5.74
C TYR A 78 12.30 26.30 5.34
N GLU A 79 13.06 26.87 6.28
CA GLU A 79 14.39 27.41 5.97
C GLU A 79 15.37 26.34 5.49
N LEU A 80 15.35 25.16 6.11
CA LEU A 80 16.19 24.04 5.70
C LEU A 80 15.72 23.43 4.37
N THR A 81 14.40 23.31 4.18
CA THR A 81 13.88 22.46 3.10
C THR A 81 13.42 23.19 1.85
N LYS A 82 12.97 24.44 2.02
CA LYS A 82 12.22 25.26 1.06
C LYS A 82 10.92 24.63 0.56
N ILE A 83 10.42 23.60 1.25
CA ILE A 83 9.07 23.04 1.01
C ILE A 83 8.05 24.06 1.54
N ASP A 84 7.04 24.37 0.74
CA ASP A 84 6.05 25.39 1.11
C ASP A 84 5.37 25.10 2.47
N ARG A 85 5.14 26.16 3.23
CA ARG A 85 4.59 26.09 4.60
C ARG A 85 3.24 25.40 4.65
N TRP A 86 2.43 25.47 3.58
CA TRP A 86 1.15 24.79 3.51
C TRP A 86 1.33 23.27 3.63
N PHE A 87 2.24 22.67 2.84
CA PHE A 87 2.53 21.23 2.91
C PHE A 87 3.09 20.84 4.28
N LEU A 88 4.01 21.65 4.82
CA LEU A 88 4.59 21.40 6.14
C LEU A 88 3.52 21.44 7.24
N ALA A 89 2.56 22.36 7.16
CA ALA A 89 1.43 22.42 8.09
C ALA A 89 0.55 21.15 8.00
N ARG A 90 0.27 20.65 6.79
CA ARG A 90 -0.49 19.41 6.58
C ARG A 90 0.26 18.18 7.12
N MET A 91 1.56 18.08 6.86
CA MET A 91 2.40 17.00 7.43
C MET A 91 2.45 17.07 8.96
N LYS A 92 2.46 18.28 9.54
CA LYS A 92 2.38 18.46 10.99
C LYS A 92 1.07 17.95 11.57
N ASN A 93 -0.06 18.06 10.86
CA ASN A 93 -1.33 17.46 11.31
C ASN A 93 -1.21 15.95 11.51
N ILE A 94 -0.51 15.26 10.60
CA ILE A 94 -0.26 13.81 10.71
C ILE A 94 0.54 13.50 11.97
N ILE A 95 1.63 14.25 12.22
CA ILE A 95 2.47 14.07 13.41
C ILE A 95 1.72 14.40 14.71
N SER A 96 0.89 15.43 14.71
CA SER A 96 0.01 15.75 15.84
C SER A 96 -0.97 14.61 16.14
N TYR A 97 -1.52 13.95 15.11
CA TYR A 97 -2.38 12.78 15.30
C TYR A 97 -1.59 11.56 15.79
N TYR A 98 -0.35 11.40 15.34
CA TYR A 98 0.56 10.37 15.83
C TYR A 98 0.80 10.52 17.34
N ASN A 99 1.05 11.75 17.82
CA ASN A 99 1.17 12.05 19.25
C ASN A 99 -0.11 11.75 20.03
N LEU A 100 -1.27 12.06 19.45
CA LEU A 100 -2.57 11.72 20.04
C LEU A 100 -2.70 10.21 20.21
N LEU A 101 -2.46 9.42 19.17
CA LEU A 101 -2.59 7.95 19.20
C LEU A 101 -1.67 7.32 20.24
N GLU A 102 -0.40 7.73 20.29
CA GLU A 102 0.56 7.22 21.28
C GLU A 102 0.20 7.60 22.72
N GLY A 103 -0.42 8.77 22.90
CA GLY A 103 -0.88 9.25 24.20
C GLY A 103 -2.05 8.46 24.80
N LEU A 104 -2.78 7.67 23.99
CA LEU A 104 -3.93 6.88 24.46
C LEU A 104 -3.52 5.67 25.32
N GLY A 105 -2.26 5.21 25.25
CA GLY A 105 -1.83 4.01 25.95
C GLY A 105 -2.68 2.78 25.59
N GLN A 106 -2.98 1.89 26.56
CA GLN A 106 -3.84 0.72 26.37
C GLN A 106 -5.36 1.04 26.42
N THR A 107 -5.76 2.32 26.49
CA THR A 107 -7.19 2.65 26.50
C THR A 107 -7.83 2.37 25.14
N LYS A 108 -9.13 2.03 25.14
CA LYS A 108 -9.87 1.69 23.91
C LYS A 108 -9.89 2.87 22.95
N LEU A 109 -9.41 2.64 21.74
CA LEU A 109 -9.52 3.57 20.61
C LEU A 109 -11.01 3.91 20.39
N SER A 110 -11.40 5.18 20.49
CA SER A 110 -12.80 5.58 20.29
C SER A 110 -13.14 5.59 18.79
N HIS A 111 -14.43 5.48 18.46
CA HIS A 111 -14.90 5.58 17.07
C HIS A 111 -14.41 6.88 16.41
N GLN A 112 -14.55 8.03 17.09
CA GLN A 112 -14.15 9.33 16.55
C GLN A 112 -12.65 9.41 16.27
N ILE A 113 -11.82 8.89 17.18
CA ILE A 113 -10.35 8.91 17.00
C ILE A 113 -9.95 7.98 15.85
N LEU A 114 -10.53 6.78 15.78
CA LEU A 114 -10.23 5.83 14.71
C LEU A 114 -10.65 6.41 13.35
N LEU A 115 -11.88 6.91 13.23
CA LEU A 115 -12.37 7.53 11.99
C LEU A 115 -11.49 8.72 11.59
N GLY A 116 -11.15 9.60 12.53
CA GLY A 116 -10.28 10.75 12.25
C GLY A 116 -8.90 10.34 11.76
N ALA A 117 -8.32 9.26 12.29
CA ALA A 117 -7.04 8.71 11.81
C ALA A 117 -7.17 8.20 10.37
N LYS A 118 -8.26 7.48 10.05
CA LYS A 118 -8.51 6.97 8.70
C LYS A 118 -8.75 8.11 7.70
N CYS A 119 -9.48 9.16 8.08
CA CYS A 119 -9.74 10.32 7.21
C CYS A 119 -8.48 11.11 6.82
N ILE A 120 -7.41 11.04 7.61
CA ILE A 120 -6.10 11.64 7.27
C ILE A 120 -5.10 10.61 6.73
N GLY A 121 -5.56 9.39 6.38
CA GLY A 121 -4.79 8.40 5.65
C GLY A 121 -3.97 7.42 6.46
N PHE A 122 -4.16 7.30 7.79
CA PHE A 122 -3.43 6.30 8.57
C PHE A 122 -3.86 4.89 8.15
N SER A 123 -2.88 4.00 7.92
CA SER A 123 -3.14 2.56 7.77
C SER A 123 -3.45 1.92 9.12
N ASP A 124 -4.18 0.80 9.10
CA ASP A 124 -4.47 -0.03 10.27
C ASP A 124 -3.15 -0.49 10.92
N LYS A 125 -2.12 -0.79 10.11
CA LYS A 125 -0.76 -1.13 10.56
C LYS A 125 -0.06 0.04 11.28
N GLN A 126 -0.18 1.26 10.76
CA GLN A 126 0.39 2.46 11.39
C GLN A 126 -0.30 2.79 12.72
N ILE A 127 -1.64 2.71 12.76
CA ILE A 127 -2.42 2.89 14.00
C ILE A 127 -2.02 1.82 15.02
N ALA A 128 -1.95 0.55 14.59
CA ALA A 128 -1.55 -0.56 15.45
C ALA A 128 -0.18 -0.34 16.09
N GLY A 129 0.80 0.14 15.32
CA GLY A 129 2.11 0.51 15.84
C GLY A 129 2.04 1.60 16.92
N ALA A 130 1.27 2.67 16.68
CA ALA A 130 1.14 3.79 17.61
C ALA A 130 0.43 3.40 18.93
N VAL A 131 -0.59 2.55 18.87
CA VAL A 131 -1.37 2.11 20.05
C VAL A 131 -0.90 0.78 20.64
N LYS A 132 0.23 0.22 20.16
CA LYS A 132 0.80 -1.07 20.60
C LYS A 132 -0.17 -2.24 20.48
N SER A 133 -0.84 -2.33 19.32
CA SER A 133 -1.79 -3.39 18.96
C SER A 133 -1.30 -4.13 17.70
N THR A 134 -2.15 -4.97 17.12
CA THR A 134 -1.90 -5.64 15.83
C THR A 134 -2.79 -5.05 14.74
N GLU A 135 -2.34 -5.11 13.49
CA GLU A 135 -3.10 -4.65 12.31
C GLU A 135 -4.50 -5.28 12.26
N LEU A 136 -4.59 -6.60 12.47
CA LEU A 136 -5.86 -7.32 12.50
C LEU A 136 -6.80 -6.86 13.64
N ALA A 137 -6.27 -6.51 14.81
CA ALA A 137 -7.09 -6.03 15.92
C ALA A 137 -7.67 -4.64 15.60
N VAL A 138 -6.88 -3.74 15.01
CA VAL A 138 -7.35 -2.43 14.55
C VAL A 138 -8.39 -2.58 13.44
N ARG A 139 -8.14 -3.45 12.45
CA ARG A 139 -9.11 -3.75 11.38
C ARG A 139 -10.44 -4.26 11.94
N ARG A 140 -10.43 -5.21 12.88
CA ARG A 140 -11.66 -5.72 13.50
C ARG A 140 -12.42 -4.63 14.22
N GLN A 141 -11.73 -3.83 15.04
CA GLN A 141 -12.35 -2.72 15.75
C GLN A 141 -12.95 -1.70 14.78
N ARG A 142 -12.27 -1.42 13.67
CA ARG A 142 -12.75 -0.57 12.58
C ARG A 142 -14.05 -1.11 11.97
N GLN A 143 -14.10 -2.42 11.69
CA GLN A 143 -15.30 -3.09 11.17
C GLN A 143 -16.46 -3.10 12.19
N GLU A 144 -16.20 -3.35 13.47
CA GLU A 144 -17.20 -3.30 14.56
C GLU A 144 -17.84 -1.91 14.70
N PHE A 145 -17.05 -0.86 14.46
CA PHE A 145 -17.52 0.52 14.43
C PHE A 145 -18.19 0.93 13.11
N GLY A 146 -18.25 0.04 12.10
CA GLY A 146 -18.80 0.36 10.79
C GLY A 146 -17.96 1.37 9.99
N ILE A 147 -16.68 1.56 10.36
CA ILE A 147 -15.78 2.50 9.69
C ILE A 147 -15.17 1.80 8.46
N ARG A 148 -15.76 2.03 7.29
CA ARG A 148 -15.26 1.48 6.02
C ARG A 148 -15.02 2.61 5.03
N PRO A 149 -14.05 2.46 4.10
CA PRO A 149 -13.88 3.46 3.05
C PRO A 149 -15.05 3.40 2.07
N PHE A 150 -15.35 4.55 1.48
CA PHE A 150 -16.30 4.65 0.37
C PHE A 150 -15.58 4.61 -0.97
N VAL A 151 -16.26 4.07 -1.97
CA VAL A 151 -15.76 3.97 -3.35
C VAL A 151 -16.22 5.23 -4.10
N LYS A 152 -15.27 5.97 -4.66
CA LYS A 152 -15.52 7.20 -5.41
C LYS A 152 -15.01 7.11 -6.84
N GLN A 153 -15.73 7.73 -7.76
CA GLN A 153 -15.40 7.75 -9.19
C GLN A 153 -14.55 8.97 -9.55
N ILE A 154 -13.69 8.80 -10.55
CA ILE A 154 -12.94 9.87 -11.20
C ILE A 154 -13.65 10.19 -12.51
N ASP A 155 -14.24 11.38 -12.57
CA ASP A 155 -15.18 11.77 -13.63
C ASP A 155 -14.71 12.95 -14.49
N THR A 156 -13.55 13.53 -14.17
CA THR A 156 -12.95 14.75 -14.78
C THR A 156 -13.70 16.07 -14.56
N VAL A 157 -14.94 16.04 -14.07
CA VAL A 157 -15.85 17.21 -13.98
C VAL A 157 -16.40 17.44 -12.57
N ALA A 158 -15.85 16.80 -11.55
CA ALA A 158 -16.22 16.98 -10.15
C ALA A 158 -17.73 16.78 -9.91
N ALA A 159 -18.29 15.72 -10.48
CA ALA A 159 -19.69 15.31 -10.44
C ALA A 159 -20.69 16.28 -11.09
N GLU A 160 -20.23 17.20 -11.95
CA GLU A 160 -21.14 18.02 -12.76
C GLU A 160 -22.01 17.16 -13.69
N TRP A 161 -21.42 16.08 -14.22
CA TRP A 161 -22.09 15.11 -15.08
C TRP A 161 -21.94 13.69 -14.52
N PRO A 162 -22.94 12.81 -14.69
CA PRO A 162 -22.82 11.41 -14.31
C PRO A 162 -21.62 10.76 -15.00
N ALA A 163 -20.73 10.17 -14.22
CA ALA A 163 -19.57 9.48 -14.73
C ALA A 163 -19.98 8.13 -15.35
N THR A 164 -19.55 7.89 -16.58
CA THR A 164 -19.57 6.54 -17.16
C THR A 164 -18.23 5.82 -16.97
N THR A 165 -17.29 6.45 -16.26
CA THR A 165 -15.96 5.90 -16.02
C THR A 165 -16.01 4.82 -14.94
N ASN A 166 -15.18 3.81 -15.13
CA ASN A 166 -14.94 2.71 -14.21
C ASN A 166 -13.70 2.96 -13.35
N TYR A 167 -13.29 4.22 -13.21
CA TYR A 167 -12.05 4.61 -12.57
C TYR A 167 -12.31 5.05 -11.13
N LEU A 168 -11.82 4.29 -10.16
CA LEU A 168 -12.25 4.29 -8.77
C LEU A 168 -11.08 4.53 -7.80
N TYR A 169 -11.37 5.17 -6.68
CA TYR A 169 -10.48 5.24 -5.51
C TYR A 169 -11.29 5.11 -4.22
N LEU A 170 -10.63 4.74 -3.13
CA LEU A 170 -11.22 4.62 -1.82
C LEU A 170 -10.99 5.88 -0.99
N THR A 171 -11.95 6.27 -0.15
CA THR A 171 -11.75 7.36 0.80
C THR A 171 -12.63 7.23 2.02
N TYR A 172 -12.10 7.62 3.19
CA TYR A 172 -12.89 7.73 4.42
C TYR A 172 -13.63 9.07 4.52
N ASN A 173 -13.28 10.03 3.67
CA ASN A 173 -13.92 11.35 3.60
C ASN A 173 -15.17 11.33 2.71
N GLY A 174 -15.92 10.23 2.73
CA GLY A 174 -17.15 10.04 1.97
C GLY A 174 -18.35 9.75 2.87
N SER A 175 -19.54 9.75 2.29
CA SER A 175 -20.78 9.38 2.98
C SER A 175 -21.60 8.32 2.22
N SER A 176 -21.19 7.97 1.01
CA SER A 176 -21.85 6.99 0.14
C SER A 176 -20.85 6.49 -0.92
N HIS A 177 -21.13 5.34 -1.51
CA HIS A 177 -20.44 4.85 -2.71
C HIS A 177 -21.00 5.53 -3.96
N ASP A 178 -20.17 5.70 -4.99
CA ASP A 178 -20.59 6.20 -6.31
C ASP A 178 -20.99 5.05 -7.26
N VAL A 179 -20.79 3.80 -6.85
CA VAL A 179 -21.07 2.59 -7.63
C VAL A 179 -21.85 1.56 -6.82
N ASP A 180 -22.61 0.72 -7.52
CA ASP A 180 -23.27 -0.45 -6.94
C ASP A 180 -22.31 -1.65 -6.81
N PHE A 181 -22.66 -2.68 -6.05
CA PHE A 181 -21.85 -3.88 -5.86
C PHE A 181 -22.63 -5.16 -6.23
N PRO A 182 -22.84 -5.45 -7.52
CA PRO A 182 -23.66 -6.58 -7.94
C PRO A 182 -22.95 -7.94 -7.82
N GLY A 183 -21.66 -7.98 -7.48
CA GLY A 183 -20.84 -9.20 -7.44
C GLY A 183 -20.54 -9.79 -8.83
N GLY A 184 -19.97 -11.00 -8.85
CA GLY A 184 -19.66 -11.72 -10.09
C GLY A 184 -18.42 -11.21 -10.84
N TYR A 185 -17.59 -10.41 -10.19
CA TYR A 185 -16.31 -9.94 -10.74
C TYR A 185 -15.17 -10.90 -10.38
N THR A 186 -14.12 -10.90 -11.20
CA THR A 186 -12.83 -11.53 -10.89
C THR A 186 -11.81 -10.42 -10.63
N MET A 187 -11.13 -10.47 -9.48
CA MET A 187 -10.15 -9.46 -9.10
C MET A 187 -8.75 -9.85 -9.57
N VAL A 188 -8.04 -8.93 -10.20
CA VAL A 188 -6.64 -9.07 -10.63
C VAL A 188 -5.81 -8.00 -9.92
N ILE A 189 -4.74 -8.42 -9.24
CA ILE A 189 -3.85 -7.52 -8.53
C ILE A 189 -2.62 -7.23 -9.40
N GLY A 190 -2.33 -5.94 -9.60
CA GLY A 190 -1.23 -5.47 -10.44
C GLY A 190 0.14 -5.55 -9.78
N SER A 191 1.13 -4.98 -10.45
CA SER A 191 2.52 -5.00 -10.02
C SER A 191 2.90 -3.93 -9.00
N GLY A 192 2.10 -2.87 -8.86
CA GLY A 192 2.49 -1.68 -8.13
C GLY A 192 3.65 -0.95 -8.81
N VAL A 193 4.46 -0.29 -7.99
CA VAL A 193 5.58 0.56 -8.43
C VAL A 193 6.67 -0.22 -9.15
N TYR A 194 7.17 0.32 -10.25
CA TYR A 194 8.35 -0.24 -10.92
C TYR A 194 9.62 -0.05 -10.09
N ARG A 195 10.42 -1.12 -10.04
CA ARG A 195 11.72 -1.17 -9.38
C ARG A 195 12.66 -2.07 -10.18
N ILE A 196 13.95 -1.99 -9.91
CA ILE A 196 14.92 -2.92 -10.51
C ILE A 196 14.53 -4.35 -10.09
N GLY A 197 14.26 -5.21 -11.08
CA GLY A 197 13.78 -6.59 -10.88
C GLY A 197 12.26 -6.76 -10.86
N SER A 198 11.49 -5.67 -10.96
CA SER A 198 10.03 -5.68 -11.12
C SER A 198 9.59 -4.51 -11.99
N SER A 199 9.48 -4.75 -13.29
CA SER A 199 9.16 -3.74 -14.30
C SER A 199 7.91 -4.14 -15.11
N VAL A 200 7.82 -3.63 -16.34
CA VAL A 200 6.69 -3.76 -17.26
C VAL A 200 6.30 -5.21 -17.58
N GLU A 201 7.18 -6.18 -17.37
CA GLU A 201 6.87 -7.60 -17.55
C GLU A 201 5.68 -8.07 -16.71
N PHE A 202 5.55 -7.57 -15.47
CA PHE A 202 4.42 -7.93 -14.60
C PHE A 202 3.15 -7.20 -14.99
N ASP A 203 3.25 -5.96 -15.49
CA ASP A 203 2.11 -5.25 -16.06
C ASP A 203 1.57 -5.97 -17.30
N TRP A 204 2.47 -6.45 -18.17
CA TRP A 204 2.10 -7.21 -19.35
C TRP A 204 1.36 -8.51 -19.00
N CYS A 205 1.81 -9.24 -17.97
CA CYS A 205 1.12 -10.42 -17.45
C CYS A 205 -0.29 -10.07 -16.94
N ALA A 206 -0.44 -9.00 -16.16
CA ALA A 206 -1.73 -8.57 -15.64
C ALA A 206 -2.70 -8.15 -16.75
N VAL A 207 -2.25 -7.34 -17.71
CA VAL A 207 -3.05 -6.92 -18.88
C VAL A 207 -3.47 -8.12 -19.73
N SER A 208 -2.56 -9.07 -19.95
CA SER A 208 -2.89 -10.30 -20.69
C SER A 208 -3.96 -11.12 -19.97
N CYS A 209 -3.86 -11.24 -18.64
CA CYS A 209 -4.87 -11.90 -17.82
C CYS A 209 -6.24 -11.21 -17.91
N LEU A 210 -6.30 -9.88 -17.82
CA LEU A 210 -7.53 -9.11 -17.97
C LEU A 210 -8.19 -9.34 -19.34
N ARG A 211 -7.40 -9.33 -20.42
CA ARG A 211 -7.89 -9.59 -21.78
C ARG A 211 -8.48 -10.99 -21.92
N GLU A 212 -7.83 -12.01 -21.36
CA GLU A 212 -8.35 -13.37 -21.41
C GLU A 212 -9.61 -13.54 -20.56
N LEU A 213 -9.68 -12.93 -19.37
CA LEU A 213 -10.92 -12.92 -18.58
C LEU A 213 -12.08 -12.28 -19.34
N ARG A 214 -11.82 -11.17 -20.05
CA ARG A 214 -12.80 -10.52 -20.92
C ARG A 214 -13.24 -11.44 -22.07
N ASN A 215 -12.32 -12.14 -22.72
CA ASN A 215 -12.63 -13.13 -23.77
C ASN A 215 -13.51 -14.27 -23.25
N LEU A 216 -13.34 -14.65 -21.98
CA LEU A 216 -14.16 -15.65 -21.28
C LEU A 216 -15.51 -15.09 -20.78
N GLY A 217 -15.83 -13.83 -21.07
CA GLY A 217 -17.06 -13.16 -20.63
C GLY A 217 -17.10 -12.88 -19.12
N LYS A 218 -15.95 -12.87 -18.45
CA LYS A 218 -15.84 -12.55 -17.02
C LYS A 218 -15.66 -11.05 -16.83
N LYS A 219 -16.39 -10.50 -15.85
CA LYS A 219 -16.20 -9.11 -15.41
C LYS A 219 -14.95 -9.02 -14.54
N THR A 220 -14.21 -7.93 -14.65
CA THR A 220 -12.88 -7.78 -14.06
C THR A 220 -12.78 -6.58 -13.13
N ILE A 221 -12.08 -6.76 -12.00
CA ILE A 221 -11.62 -5.68 -11.13
C ILE A 221 -10.10 -5.66 -11.20
N MET A 222 -9.51 -4.54 -11.60
CA MET A 222 -8.07 -4.31 -11.53
C MET A 222 -7.73 -3.46 -10.32
N VAL A 223 -6.73 -3.86 -9.53
CA VAL A 223 -6.18 -3.06 -8.43
C VAL A 223 -4.70 -2.80 -8.70
N ASN A 224 -4.34 -1.54 -8.97
CA ASN A 224 -2.96 -1.10 -9.18
C ASN A 224 -2.84 0.40 -8.95
N TYR A 225 -1.63 0.92 -8.80
CA TYR A 225 -1.39 2.33 -8.46
C TYR A 225 -0.21 2.98 -9.20
N ASN A 226 0.33 2.29 -10.21
CA ASN A 226 1.42 2.83 -11.01
C ASN A 226 0.86 3.61 -12.20
N PRO A 227 1.08 4.95 -12.28
CA PRO A 227 0.47 5.79 -13.30
C PRO A 227 1.06 5.59 -14.71
N GLU A 228 2.19 4.88 -14.84
CA GLU A 228 2.87 4.66 -16.11
C GLU A 228 2.31 3.45 -16.89
N THR A 229 1.38 2.69 -16.31
CA THR A 229 1.07 1.33 -16.77
C THR A 229 -0.22 1.22 -17.57
N VAL A 230 -0.26 0.26 -18.50
CA VAL A 230 -1.47 0.02 -19.29
C VAL A 230 -2.55 -0.60 -18.42
N SER A 231 -2.20 -1.39 -17.39
CA SER A 231 -3.20 -1.92 -16.47
C SER A 231 -3.98 -0.87 -15.68
N THR A 232 -3.46 0.37 -15.58
CA THR A 232 -4.18 1.49 -14.96
C THR A 232 -4.88 2.39 -15.98
N ASP A 233 -4.95 1.97 -17.25
CA ASP A 233 -5.90 2.56 -18.18
C ASP A 233 -7.31 2.03 -17.90
N TYR A 234 -8.28 2.94 -17.93
CA TYR A 234 -9.65 2.63 -17.53
C TYR A 234 -10.34 1.69 -18.53
N ASP A 235 -9.89 1.61 -19.78
CA ASP A 235 -10.46 0.72 -20.80
C ASP A 235 -10.02 -0.76 -20.66
N MET A 236 -9.07 -1.08 -19.78
CA MET A 236 -8.52 -2.43 -19.62
C MET A 236 -9.33 -3.35 -18.70
N SER A 237 -10.16 -2.81 -17.81
CA SER A 237 -10.96 -3.60 -16.86
C SER A 237 -12.40 -3.07 -16.77
N ASP A 238 -13.31 -3.78 -16.09
CA ASP A 238 -14.68 -3.27 -15.85
C ASP A 238 -14.73 -2.35 -14.63
N ARG A 239 -13.77 -2.48 -13.71
CA ARG A 239 -13.54 -1.60 -12.56
C ARG A 239 -12.04 -1.50 -12.30
N LEU A 240 -11.51 -0.28 -12.34
CA LEU A 240 -10.14 0.02 -11.97
C LEU A 240 -10.12 0.73 -10.62
N TYR A 241 -9.56 0.07 -9.61
CA TYR A 241 -9.23 0.71 -8.34
C TYR A 241 -7.79 1.20 -8.36
N PHE A 242 -7.60 2.52 -8.38
CA PHE A 242 -6.29 3.16 -8.26
C PHE A 242 -5.86 3.22 -6.79
N GLU A 243 -5.50 2.06 -6.25
CA GLU A 243 -5.36 1.87 -4.81
C GLU A 243 -4.15 1.03 -4.44
N GLU A 244 -3.74 1.21 -3.19
CA GLU A 244 -2.58 0.54 -2.59
C GLU A 244 -2.76 -0.99 -2.61
N ILE A 245 -1.70 -1.71 -2.98
CA ILE A 245 -1.68 -3.18 -2.90
C ILE A 245 -1.15 -3.57 -1.53
N SER A 246 -2.03 -3.48 -0.54
CA SER A 246 -1.78 -3.98 0.82
C SER A 246 -2.92 -4.89 1.28
N PHE A 247 -2.63 -5.72 2.29
CA PHE A 247 -3.64 -6.60 2.88
C PHE A 247 -4.91 -5.83 3.28
N GLU A 248 -4.74 -4.68 3.96
CA GLU A 248 -5.86 -3.84 4.40
C GLU A 248 -6.76 -3.41 3.23
N VAL A 249 -6.17 -2.83 2.19
CA VAL A 249 -6.91 -2.21 1.10
C VAL A 249 -7.50 -3.25 0.17
N VAL A 250 -6.73 -4.28 -0.20
CA VAL A 250 -7.23 -5.37 -1.03
C VAL A 250 -8.39 -6.09 -0.33
N MET A 251 -8.31 -6.29 0.98
CA MET A 251 -9.41 -6.89 1.75
C MET A 251 -10.62 -5.95 1.87
N ASP A 252 -10.43 -4.63 1.97
CA ASP A 252 -11.54 -3.66 1.95
C ASP A 252 -12.30 -3.69 0.61
N ILE A 253 -11.58 -3.79 -0.52
CA ILE A 253 -12.20 -3.94 -1.84
C ILE A 253 -12.88 -5.32 -1.94
N TYR A 254 -12.22 -6.39 -1.50
CA TYR A 254 -12.77 -7.74 -1.54
C TYR A 254 -14.08 -7.87 -0.73
N ASP A 255 -14.11 -7.32 0.49
CA ASP A 255 -15.29 -7.28 1.35
C ASP A 255 -16.45 -6.53 0.68
N GLY A 256 -16.17 -5.41 0.00
CA GLY A 256 -17.19 -4.58 -0.65
C GLY A 256 -17.70 -5.15 -1.96
N GLU A 257 -16.81 -5.63 -2.82
CA GLU A 257 -17.12 -6.13 -4.17
C GLU A 257 -17.62 -7.58 -4.19
N SER A 258 -17.26 -8.38 -3.17
CA SER A 258 -17.54 -9.81 -3.12
C SER A 258 -17.21 -10.54 -4.44
N PRO A 259 -15.95 -10.45 -4.94
CA PRO A 259 -15.57 -11.08 -6.20
C PRO A 259 -15.61 -12.61 -6.11
N GLU A 260 -15.68 -13.29 -7.26
CA GLU A 260 -15.63 -14.75 -7.35
C GLU A 260 -14.29 -15.31 -6.84
N GLY A 261 -13.22 -14.52 -6.94
CA GLY A 261 -11.87 -14.81 -6.46
C GLY A 261 -10.85 -13.75 -6.88
N ILE A 262 -9.62 -13.91 -6.38
CA ILE A 262 -8.48 -13.02 -6.62
C ILE A 262 -7.38 -13.76 -7.38
N ILE A 263 -6.82 -13.13 -8.41
CA ILE A 263 -5.61 -13.57 -9.12
C ILE A 263 -4.44 -12.69 -8.66
N LEU A 264 -3.47 -13.32 -7.97
CA LEU A 264 -2.27 -12.65 -7.44
C LEU A 264 -1.01 -12.94 -8.28
N SER A 265 -0.99 -14.04 -9.03
CA SER A 265 0.21 -14.59 -9.68
C SER A 265 0.73 -13.78 -10.87
N MET A 266 0.08 -12.68 -11.24
CA MET A 266 0.43 -11.86 -12.40
C MET A 266 1.23 -10.59 -12.03
N GLY A 267 1.15 -10.12 -10.78
CA GLY A 267 1.72 -8.83 -10.36
C GLY A 267 3.07 -8.93 -9.62
N GLY A 268 3.77 -10.07 -9.70
CA GLY A 268 5.09 -10.21 -9.10
C GLY A 268 5.08 -10.33 -7.56
N GLN A 269 6.09 -9.75 -6.90
CA GLN A 269 6.34 -10.01 -5.48
C GLN A 269 5.31 -9.36 -4.54
N LEU A 270 4.83 -8.15 -4.87
CA LEU A 270 3.95 -7.39 -3.96
C LEU A 270 2.61 -8.10 -3.71
N PRO A 271 1.89 -8.63 -4.72
CA PRO A 271 0.71 -9.46 -4.49
C PRO A 271 1.02 -10.80 -3.80
N ASN A 272 2.17 -11.42 -4.10
CA ASN A 272 2.60 -12.66 -3.45
C ASN A 272 2.80 -12.47 -1.94
N ASN A 273 3.39 -11.33 -1.53
CA ASN A 273 3.66 -11.02 -0.13
C ASN A 273 2.38 -10.97 0.73
N ILE A 274 1.26 -10.54 0.17
CA ILE A 274 -0.03 -10.46 0.88
C ILE A 274 -0.90 -11.71 0.74
N ALA A 275 -0.50 -12.68 -0.10
CA ALA A 275 -1.32 -13.84 -0.44
C ALA A 275 -1.71 -14.69 0.79
N MET A 276 -0.76 -14.93 1.70
CA MET A 276 -1.01 -15.70 2.91
C MET A 276 -1.93 -14.98 3.90
N ASP A 277 -1.84 -13.65 3.98
CA ASP A 277 -2.68 -12.87 4.89
C ASP A 277 -4.12 -12.78 4.39
N LEU A 278 -4.31 -12.60 3.08
CA LEU A 278 -5.61 -12.72 2.42
C LEU A 278 -6.23 -14.11 2.62
N HIS A 279 -5.43 -15.17 2.40
CA HIS A 279 -5.86 -16.56 2.60
C HIS A 279 -6.32 -16.84 4.04
N ARG A 280 -5.56 -16.35 5.04
CA ARG A 280 -5.92 -16.49 6.46
C ARG A 280 -7.25 -15.81 6.79
N GLN A 281 -7.62 -14.76 6.07
CA GLN A 281 -8.94 -14.11 6.16
C GLN A 281 -9.99 -14.72 5.22
N GLN A 282 -9.76 -15.92 4.69
CA GLN A 282 -10.69 -16.67 3.85
C GLN A 282 -10.99 -16.00 2.50
N ALA A 283 -10.13 -15.11 2.01
CA ALA A 283 -10.23 -14.62 0.64
C ALA A 283 -9.96 -15.77 -0.35
N ARG A 284 -10.80 -15.90 -1.38
CA ARG A 284 -10.68 -16.95 -2.38
C ARG A 284 -9.62 -16.60 -3.40
N ILE A 285 -8.49 -17.29 -3.37
CA ILE A 285 -7.38 -17.10 -4.31
C ILE A 285 -7.50 -18.12 -5.44
N PHE A 286 -7.39 -17.67 -6.69
CA PHE A 286 -7.35 -18.51 -7.89
C PHE A 286 -5.92 -18.90 -8.27
N GLY A 287 -5.78 -20.08 -8.88
CA GLY A 287 -4.49 -20.62 -9.32
C GLY A 287 -3.75 -21.35 -8.20
N THR A 288 -2.42 -21.18 -8.17
CA THR A 288 -1.55 -21.78 -7.16
C THR A 288 -1.94 -21.31 -5.77
N SER A 289 -2.10 -22.25 -4.82
CA SER A 289 -2.53 -21.89 -3.47
C SER A 289 -1.47 -21.05 -2.76
N PRO A 290 -1.86 -20.10 -1.89
CA PRO A 290 -0.92 -19.28 -1.10
C PRO A 290 0.08 -20.11 -0.27
N GLU A 291 -0.32 -21.27 0.23
CA GLU A 291 0.55 -22.20 0.96
C GLU A 291 1.58 -22.86 0.05
N SER A 292 1.23 -23.07 -1.23
CA SER A 292 2.17 -23.59 -2.23
C SER A 292 3.21 -22.52 -2.59
N VAL A 293 2.81 -21.25 -2.67
CA VAL A 293 3.73 -20.10 -2.85
C VAL A 293 4.67 -19.99 -1.65
N ASP A 294 4.14 -19.97 -0.42
CA ASP A 294 4.95 -19.95 0.81
C ASP A 294 5.85 -21.20 0.93
N GLY A 295 5.38 -22.36 0.47
CA GLY A 295 6.19 -23.58 0.38
C GLY A 295 7.40 -23.43 -0.54
N ALA A 296 7.28 -22.67 -1.63
CA ALA A 296 8.35 -22.42 -2.59
C ALA A 296 9.27 -21.26 -2.19
N GLU A 297 8.74 -20.18 -1.60
CA GLU A 297 9.51 -19.00 -1.21
C GLU A 297 10.24 -19.20 0.13
N ASN A 298 9.70 -20.02 1.04
CA ASN A 298 10.38 -20.34 2.29
C ASN A 298 11.51 -21.34 2.04
N ARG A 299 12.75 -20.88 2.18
CA ARG A 299 13.96 -21.69 1.92
C ARG A 299 13.99 -23.03 2.65
N PHE A 300 13.51 -23.09 3.90
CA PHE A 300 13.45 -24.34 4.66
C PHE A 300 12.38 -25.29 4.12
N LYS A 301 11.19 -24.78 3.83
CA LYS A 301 10.08 -25.59 3.27
C LYS A 301 10.46 -26.12 1.89
N PHE A 302 11.01 -25.26 1.02
CA PHE A 302 11.46 -25.62 -0.32
C PHE A 302 12.57 -26.66 -0.29
N SER A 303 13.61 -26.45 0.53
CA SER A 303 14.70 -27.43 0.69
C SER A 303 14.18 -28.79 1.11
N ARG A 304 13.31 -28.85 2.13
CA ARG A 304 12.71 -30.12 2.58
C ARG A 304 11.85 -30.78 1.52
N MET A 305 11.16 -29.98 0.69
CA MET A 305 10.38 -30.49 -0.43
C MET A 305 11.28 -31.16 -1.46
N LEU A 306 12.39 -30.52 -1.86
CA LEU A 306 13.37 -31.09 -2.80
C LEU A 306 13.98 -32.40 -2.27
N ASP A 307 14.35 -32.42 -0.99
CA ASP A 307 14.90 -33.62 -0.34
C ASP A 307 13.87 -34.77 -0.36
N ARG A 308 12.60 -34.47 -0.10
CA ARG A 308 11.50 -35.46 -0.10
C ARG A 308 11.27 -36.09 -1.47
N ILE A 309 11.45 -35.33 -2.55
CA ILE A 309 11.26 -35.80 -3.92
C ILE A 309 12.57 -36.27 -4.59
N GLY A 310 13.68 -36.29 -3.85
CA GLY A 310 14.97 -36.78 -4.33
C GLY A 310 15.67 -35.85 -5.33
N ILE A 311 15.32 -34.57 -5.37
CA ILE A 311 16.01 -33.58 -6.23
C ILE A 311 17.21 -33.02 -5.48
N SER A 312 18.38 -33.06 -6.12
CA SER A 312 19.60 -32.50 -5.56
C SER A 312 19.55 -30.97 -5.47
N GLN A 313 20.12 -30.42 -4.41
CA GLN A 313 20.25 -28.97 -4.19
C GLN A 313 21.64 -28.62 -3.64
N PRO A 314 22.16 -27.41 -3.88
CA PRO A 314 23.41 -26.96 -3.29
C PRO A 314 23.35 -27.02 -1.75
N ARG A 315 24.47 -27.41 -1.12
CA ARG A 315 24.59 -27.36 0.34
C ARG A 315 24.41 -25.93 0.80
N TRP A 316 23.54 -25.74 1.78
CA TRP A 316 23.25 -24.44 2.35
C TRP A 316 23.00 -24.55 3.85
N LYS A 317 23.15 -23.45 4.57
CA LYS A 317 22.89 -23.35 6.00
C LYS A 317 22.50 -21.90 6.32
N GLU A 318 21.48 -21.71 7.16
CA GLU A 318 21.19 -20.40 7.74
C GLU A 318 22.17 -20.15 8.90
N LEU A 319 22.77 -18.97 8.91
CA LEU A 319 23.80 -18.59 9.86
C LEU A 319 23.46 -17.22 10.44
N THR A 320 23.50 -17.11 11.76
CA THR A 320 23.16 -15.88 12.49
C THR A 320 24.38 -15.15 13.05
N ASN A 321 25.56 -15.75 12.95
CA ASN A 321 26.80 -15.17 13.45
C ASN A 321 27.98 -15.52 12.53
N LEU A 322 28.98 -14.63 12.53
CA LEU A 322 30.18 -14.76 11.70
C LEU A 322 30.97 -16.02 12.01
N GLN A 323 31.07 -16.39 13.29
CA GLN A 323 31.84 -17.56 13.71
C GLN A 323 31.28 -18.87 13.14
N SER A 324 29.98 -18.95 12.92
CA SER A 324 29.34 -20.12 12.30
C SER A 324 29.49 -20.16 10.77
N ALA A 325 29.97 -19.07 10.17
CA ALA A 325 30.16 -18.92 8.72
C ALA A 325 31.58 -19.22 8.24
N ILE A 326 32.55 -19.13 9.15
CA ILE A 326 33.97 -19.44 8.92
C ILE A 326 34.18 -20.93 9.24
#